data_AF-A0A2S2Q6W6-F1
#
_entry.id   AF-A0A2S2Q6W6-F1
#
_cell.length_a   1.000
_cell.length_b   1.000
_cell.length_c   1.000
_cell.angle_alpha   90.00
_cell.angle_beta   90.00
_cell.angle_gamma   90.00
#
_symmetry.space_group_name_H-M   'P 1'
#
loop_
_entity.id
_entity.type
_entity.pdbx_description
1 polymer ?
#
loop_
_entity_poly.entity_id
_entity_poly.type
_entity_poly.pdbx_seq_one_letter_code
_entity_poly.pdbx_strand_id
1 'polypeptide(L)'
;MKNYQNAMQLNGATIEYVYEWIDWLKTSGNSTVYTCVFKTLKMFTIIPVISCTCERVFSKLTVVKNKLRSTMGQERLESLLLLFTEQEMVSKVDLNAVIDEFNSMGNRQMSL
;
A
#
# COMPACT_ATOMS: atom_id res chain seq x y z
N MET A 1 -29.40 -17.45 31.07
CA MET A 1 -29.93 -17.44 29.68
C MET A 1 -30.95 -16.32 29.51
N LYS A 2 -30.48 -15.09 29.28
CA LYS A 2 -31.23 -13.97 28.66
C LYS A 2 -30.28 -12.78 28.67
N ASN A 3 -29.87 -12.36 27.47
CA ASN A 3 -29.55 -10.97 27.04
C ASN A 3 -28.63 -10.96 25.80
N TYR A 4 -28.92 -11.82 24.82
CA TYR A 4 -28.36 -11.75 23.45
C TYR A 4 -29.27 -10.96 22.50
N GLN A 5 -30.19 -10.14 23.03
CA GLN A 5 -31.19 -9.41 22.23
C GLN A 5 -30.85 -7.94 22.01
N ASN A 6 -29.62 -7.49 22.31
CA ASN A 6 -29.22 -6.10 22.04
C ASN A 6 -27.93 -6.00 21.24
N ALA A 7 -27.88 -6.72 20.12
CA ALA A 7 -26.89 -6.50 19.07
C ALA A 7 -27.54 -6.76 17.70
N MET A 8 -28.67 -6.10 17.44
CA MET A 8 -29.26 -6.06 16.10
C MET A 8 -29.93 -4.70 15.90
N GLN A 9 -29.10 -3.67 15.75
CA GLN A 9 -29.47 -2.47 15.01
C GLN A 9 -28.50 -2.36 13.83
N LEU A 10 -29.02 -2.72 12.65
CA LEU A 10 -28.38 -2.61 11.36
C LEU A 10 -28.36 -1.13 10.96
N ASN A 11 -27.24 -0.45 11.18
CA ASN A 11 -26.98 0.86 10.60
C ASN A 11 -25.48 1.07 10.40
N GLY A 12 -25.04 0.92 9.15
CA GLY A 12 -23.86 1.59 8.59
C GLY A 12 -22.50 1.33 9.22
N ALA A 13 -21.90 0.16 8.96
CA ALA A 13 -20.48 -0.05 8.63
C ALA A 13 -20.09 -1.52 8.92
N THR A 14 -20.11 -2.38 7.90
CA THR A 14 -19.80 -3.82 8.03
C THR A 14 -18.40 -4.10 8.60
N ILE A 15 -17.49 -3.14 8.50
CA ILE A 15 -16.08 -3.26 8.92
C ILE A 15 -15.89 -2.89 10.40
N GLU A 16 -16.71 -2.00 10.96
CA GLU A 16 -16.59 -1.58 12.38
C GLU A 16 -16.86 -2.75 13.32
N TYR A 17 -17.89 -3.55 13.04
CA TYR A 17 -18.19 -4.77 13.79
C TYR A 17 -17.06 -5.81 13.74
N VAL A 18 -16.33 -5.90 12.62
CA VAL A 18 -15.18 -6.79 12.49
C VAL A 18 -14.03 -6.33 13.40
N TYR A 19 -13.81 -5.02 13.51
CA TYR A 19 -12.81 -4.48 14.44
C TYR A 19 -13.21 -4.69 15.90
N GLU A 20 -14.48 -4.50 16.25
CA GLU A 20 -15.02 -4.80 17.58
C GLU A 20 -14.83 -6.29 17.93
N TRP A 21 -15.08 -7.20 16.99
CA TRP A 21 -14.88 -8.64 17.21
C TRP A 21 -13.41 -9.00 17.37
N ILE A 22 -12.53 -8.39 16.59
CA ILE A 22 -11.07 -8.56 16.73
C ILE A 22 -10.60 -8.04 18.09
N ASP A 23 -11.16 -6.94 18.58
CA ASP A 23 -10.82 -6.36 19.88
C ASP A 23 -11.35 -7.21 21.04
N TRP A 24 -12.60 -7.67 20.94
CA TRP A 24 -13.18 -8.61 21.89
C TRP A 24 -12.41 -9.93 21.97
N LEU A 25 -11.98 -10.48 20.83
CA LEU A 25 -11.16 -11.69 20.76
C LEU A 25 -9.77 -11.52 21.41
N LYS A 26 -9.19 -10.31 21.33
CA LYS A 26 -7.93 -9.99 22.02
C LYS A 26 -8.15 -9.89 23.54
N THR A 27 -9.18 -9.15 23.96
CA THR A 27 -9.47 -8.87 25.36
C THR A 27 -9.94 -10.10 26.13
N SER A 28 -10.62 -11.04 25.46
CA SER A 28 -11.09 -12.30 26.06
C SER A 28 -10.00 -13.38 26.20
N GLY A 29 -8.75 -13.13 25.80
CA GLY A 29 -7.64 -14.11 25.89
C GLY A 29 -7.76 -15.30 24.93
N ASN A 30 -8.75 -15.29 24.04
CA ASN A 30 -9.07 -16.38 23.11
C ASN A 30 -8.28 -16.34 21.79
N SER A 31 -7.37 -15.38 21.64
CA SER A 31 -6.53 -15.20 20.44
C SER A 31 -5.60 -16.40 20.19
N THR A 32 -5.17 -17.09 21.24
CA THR A 32 -4.33 -18.29 21.17
C THR A 32 -5.13 -19.54 20.83
N VAL A 33 -6.34 -19.65 21.36
CA VAL A 33 -7.27 -20.78 21.12
C VAL A 33 -7.80 -20.78 19.68
N TYR A 34 -8.11 -19.60 19.14
CA TYR A 34 -8.67 -19.44 17.78
C TYR A 34 -7.74 -18.70 16.83
N THR A 35 -6.47 -19.11 16.79
CA THR A 35 -5.43 -18.48 15.95
C THR A 35 -5.85 -18.39 14.47
N CYS A 36 -6.45 -19.43 13.89
CA CYS A 36 -6.88 -19.43 12.50
C CYS A 36 -7.98 -18.40 12.23
N VAL A 37 -9.01 -18.35 13.08
CA VAL A 37 -10.15 -17.42 12.93
C VAL A 37 -9.67 -15.98 13.08
N PHE A 38 -8.84 -15.72 14.08
CA PHE A 38 -8.25 -14.40 14.30
C PHE A 38 -7.38 -13.93 13.13
N LYS A 39 -6.56 -14.83 12.56
CA LYS A 39 -5.71 -14.52 11.40
C LYS A 39 -6.53 -14.23 10.15
N THR A 40 -7.57 -15.01 9.88
CA THR A 40 -8.47 -14.81 8.74
C THR A 40 -9.24 -13.50 8.85
N LEU A 41 -9.77 -13.17 10.03
CA LEU A 41 -10.45 -11.88 10.26
C LEU A 41 -9.50 -10.69 10.06
N LYS A 42 -8.26 -10.79 10.57
CA LYS A 42 -7.24 -9.79 10.29
C LYS A 42 -6.94 -9.64 8.80
N MET A 43 -6.74 -10.74 8.07
CA MET A 43 -6.51 -10.68 6.62
C MET A 43 -7.69 -10.03 5.90
N PHE A 44 -8.93 -10.38 6.28
CA PHE A 44 -10.13 -9.78 5.72
C PHE A 44 -10.17 -8.26 5.89
N THR A 45 -9.75 -7.73 7.05
CA THR A 45 -9.66 -6.26 7.26
C THR A 45 -8.57 -5.59 6.44
N ILE A 46 -7.51 -6.33 6.08
CA ILE A 46 -6.36 -5.80 5.33
C ILE A 46 -6.66 -5.75 3.82
N ILE A 47 -7.42 -6.71 3.28
CA ILE A 47 -7.79 -6.78 1.86
C ILE A 47 -8.33 -5.45 1.29
N PRO A 48 -9.33 -4.79 1.89
CA PRO A 48 -9.84 -3.53 1.35
C PRO A 48 -8.81 -2.38 1.42
N VAL A 49 -7.97 -2.36 2.45
CA VAL A 49 -6.91 -1.35 2.62
C VAL A 49 -5.82 -1.51 1.56
N ILE A 50 -5.42 -2.76 1.29
CA ILE A 50 -4.48 -3.08 0.22
C ILE A 50 -5.11 -2.75 -1.13
N SER A 51 -6.37 -3.14 -1.39
CA SER A 51 -7.05 -2.84 -2.66
C SER A 51 -7.05 -1.35 -2.96
N CYS A 52 -7.45 -0.52 -2.00
CA CYS A 52 -7.43 0.94 -2.16
C CYS A 52 -6.02 1.49 -2.41
N THR A 53 -5.01 0.93 -1.74
CA THR A 53 -3.61 1.34 -1.93
C THR A 53 -3.10 0.94 -3.32
N CYS A 54 -3.40 -0.28 -3.77
CA CYS A 54 -3.07 -0.76 -5.11
C CYS A 54 -3.74 0.09 -6.18
N GLU A 55 -5.04 0.39 -6.05
CA GLU A 55 -5.77 1.28 -6.96
C GLU A 55 -5.12 2.67 -7.04
N ARG A 56 -4.73 3.24 -5.89
CA ARG A 56 -4.01 4.52 -5.82
C ARG A 56 -2.66 4.45 -6.55
N VAL A 57 -1.89 3.38 -6.36
CA VAL A 57 -0.60 3.15 -7.04
C VAL A 57 -0.80 2.97 -8.55
N PHE A 58 -1.78 2.16 -8.98
CA PHE A 58 -2.12 1.95 -10.39
C PHE A 58 -2.61 3.21 -11.09
N SER A 59 -3.38 4.05 -10.40
CA SER A 59 -3.81 5.35 -10.90
C SER A 59 -2.61 6.26 -11.18
N LYS A 60 -1.65 6.34 -10.25
CA LYS A 60 -0.41 7.10 -10.44
C LYS A 60 0.49 6.50 -11.53
N LEU A 61 0.62 5.17 -11.57
CA LEU A 61 1.34 4.45 -12.62
C LEU A 61 0.78 4.76 -14.01
N THR A 62 -0.53 4.85 -14.15
CA THR A 62 -1.18 5.22 -15.41
C THR A 62 -0.75 6.62 -15.86
N VAL A 63 -0.61 7.57 -14.93
CA VAL A 63 -0.08 8.91 -15.23
C VAL A 63 1.38 8.85 -15.68
N VAL A 64 2.23 8.08 -15.00
CA VAL A 64 3.65 7.90 -15.39
C VAL A 64 3.76 7.26 -16.78
N LYS A 65 2.96 6.21 -17.05
CA LYS A 65 2.97 5.46 -18.30
C LYS A 65 2.46 6.27 -19.50
N ASN A 66 1.37 7.02 -19.34
CA ASN A 66 0.79 7.81 -20.44
C ASN A 66 1.47 9.16 -20.65
N LYS A 67 1.96 9.82 -19.60
CA LYS A 67 2.47 11.19 -19.71
C LYS A 67 3.95 11.25 -20.14
N LEU A 68 4.72 10.16 -19.97
CA LEU A 68 6.17 10.17 -20.21
C LEU A 68 6.71 9.16 -21.26
N ARG A 69 6.07 8.00 -21.51
CA ARG A 69 6.47 7.04 -22.59
C ARG A 69 5.64 5.75 -22.52
N SER A 70 4.81 5.47 -23.52
CA SER A 70 4.18 4.15 -23.69
C SER A 70 5.15 3.06 -24.21
N THR A 71 6.35 3.43 -24.63
CA THR A 71 7.41 2.57 -25.19
C THR A 71 8.58 2.27 -24.24
N MET A 72 8.47 2.61 -22.95
CA MET A 72 9.56 2.40 -22.00
C MET A 72 9.72 0.92 -21.61
N GLY A 73 10.96 0.42 -21.56
CA GLY A 73 11.25 -0.95 -21.12
C GLY A 73 10.94 -1.20 -19.65
N GLN A 74 10.61 -2.46 -19.32
CA GLN A 74 10.11 -2.88 -18.00
C GLN A 74 11.09 -2.56 -16.85
N GLU A 75 12.38 -2.87 -17.00
CA GLU A 75 13.40 -2.59 -15.96
C GLU A 75 13.47 -1.10 -15.59
N ARG A 76 13.31 -0.27 -16.61
CA ARG A 76 13.42 1.17 -16.49
C ARG A 76 12.18 1.74 -15.80
N LEU A 77 11.00 1.15 -16.07
CA LEU A 77 9.75 1.49 -15.39
C LEU A 77 9.77 1.06 -13.91
N GLU A 78 10.29 -0.12 -13.62
CA GLU A 78 10.44 -0.63 -12.26
C GLU A 78 11.35 0.29 -11.41
N SER A 79 12.47 0.72 -11.99
CA SER A 79 13.37 1.69 -11.36
C SER A 79 12.68 3.03 -11.03
N LEU A 80 11.83 3.53 -11.93
CA LEU A 80 11.05 4.75 -11.68
C LEU A 80 9.98 4.56 -10.62
N LEU A 81 9.29 3.41 -10.62
CA LEU A 81 8.28 3.10 -9.61
C LEU A 81 8.90 2.99 -8.21
N LEU A 82 10.10 2.44 -8.12
CA LEU A 82 10.88 2.39 -6.88
C LEU A 82 11.18 3.79 -6.36
N LEU A 83 11.71 4.69 -7.21
CA LEU A 83 11.94 6.09 -6.85
C LEU A 83 10.65 6.82 -6.45
N PHE A 84 9.53 6.50 -7.09
CA PHE A 84 8.24 7.12 -6.79
C PHE A 84 7.66 6.64 -5.46
N THR A 85 7.86 5.36 -5.10
CA THR A 85 7.43 4.80 -3.81
C THR A 85 8.29 5.36 -2.69
N GLU A 86 9.59 5.48 -2.93
CA GLU A 86 10.57 6.01 -1.98
C GLU A 86 10.79 7.53 -2.10
N GLN A 87 9.78 8.26 -2.60
CA GLN A 87 9.89 9.69 -2.90
C GLN A 87 10.32 10.52 -1.67
N GLU A 88 9.97 10.10 -0.46
CA GLU A 88 10.39 10.76 0.78
C GLU A 88 11.89 10.59 1.09
N MET A 89 12.49 9.47 0.67
CA MET A 89 13.93 9.28 0.76
C MET A 89 14.64 9.99 -0.38
N VAL A 90 14.09 9.92 -1.60
CA VAL A 90 14.63 10.59 -2.79
C VAL A 90 14.65 12.11 -2.63
N SER A 91 13.66 12.71 -1.94
CA SER A 91 13.65 14.15 -1.68
C SER A 91 14.76 14.61 -0.73
N LYS A 92 15.36 13.69 0.04
CA LYS A 92 16.51 13.95 0.93
C LYS A 92 17.85 13.76 0.22
N VAL A 93 17.84 13.19 -1.00
CA VAL A 93 19.04 13.02 -1.83
C VAL A 93 19.33 14.33 -2.57
N ASP A 94 20.60 14.74 -2.58
CA ASP A 94 21.04 15.89 -3.38
C ASP A 94 21.04 15.52 -4.87
N LEU A 95 20.07 16.07 -5.60
CA LEU A 95 19.95 15.86 -7.04
C LEU A 95 21.17 16.37 -7.80
N ASN A 96 21.86 17.41 -7.31
CA ASN A 96 23.04 17.95 -8.00
C ASN A 96 24.19 16.95 -7.96
N ALA A 97 24.44 16.33 -6.79
CA ALA A 97 25.43 15.27 -6.66
C ALA A 97 25.13 14.07 -7.58
N VAL A 98 23.85 13.67 -7.71
CA VAL A 98 23.43 12.59 -8.63
C VAL A 98 23.68 12.97 -10.10
N ILE A 99 23.42 14.22 -10.47
CA ILE A 99 23.67 14.73 -11.83
C ILE A 99 25.18 14.75 -12.12
N ASP A 100 25.99 15.21 -11.18
CA ASP A 100 27.44 15.26 -11.32
C ASP A 100 28.05 13.85 -11.43
N GLU A 101 27.57 12.91 -10.61
CA GLU A 101 27.96 11.50 -10.70
C GLU A 101 27.54 10.90 -12.06
N PHE A 102 26.31 11.15 -12.51
CA PHE A 102 25.83 10.70 -13.81
C PHE A 102 26.67 11.25 -14.97
N ASN A 103 27.06 12.53 -14.90
CA ASN A 103 27.96 13.16 -15.88
C ASN A 103 29.37 12.55 -15.84
N SER A 104 29.86 12.19 -14.65
CA SER A 104 31.19 11.58 -14.45
C SER A 104 31.29 10.15 -14.99
N MET A 105 30.18 9.39 -14.98
CA MET A 105 30.13 8.00 -15.44
C MET A 105 30.23 7.81 -16.97
N GLY A 106 30.39 8.90 -17.71
CA GLY A 106 30.67 8.87 -19.13
C GLY A 106 29.75 9.83 -19.87
N ASN A 107 30.37 10.64 -20.73
CA ASN A 107 29.79 11.69 -21.55
C ASN A 107 28.71 11.15 -22.52
N ARG A 108 27.59 10.69 -21.98
CA ARG A 108 26.37 10.37 -22.71
C ARG A 108 25.58 11.66 -22.85
N GLN A 109 26.15 12.60 -23.62
CA GLN A 109 25.33 13.67 -24.18
C GLN A 109 24.17 12.98 -24.89
N MET A 110 22.97 13.18 -24.38
CA MET A 110 21.75 12.84 -25.08
C MET A 110 21.78 13.69 -26.35
N SER A 111 22.18 13.10 -27.48
CA SER A 111 22.02 13.78 -28.76
C SER A 111 20.52 13.98 -28.94
N LEU A 112 20.08 15.23 -28.80
CA LEU A 112 18.76 15.66 -29.22
C LEU A 112 18.64 15.52 -30.73
#